data_AF-A0A3M1R195-F1
#
_entry.id   AF-A0A3M1R195-F1
#
_cell.length_a   1.000
_cell.length_b   1.000
_cell.length_c   1.000
_cell.angle_alpha   90.00
_cell.angle_beta   90.00
_cell.angle_gamma   90.00
#
_symmetry.space_group_name_H-M   'P 1'
#
loop_
_entity.id
_entity.type
_entity.pdbx_description
1 polymer ?
#
loop_
_entity_poly.entity_id
_entity_poly.type
_entity_poly.pdbx_seq_one_letter_code
_entity_poly.pdbx_strand_id
1 'polypeptide(L)' 'MEAELKEALEVAEGLARAAGAELLEQARRGFAVATKQNAIDLVTDADRAAEAVVV' A
#
# COMPACT_ATOMS: atom_id res chain seq x y z
N MET A 1 -25.72 6.31 -8.36
CA MET A 1 -24.71 5.61 -9.17
C MET A 1 -23.53 6.49 -9.53
N GLU A 2 -23.68 7.55 -10.36
CA GLU A 2 -22.51 8.39 -10.73
C GLU A 2 -21.88 9.13 -9.54
N ALA A 3 -22.70 9.68 -8.65
CA ALA A 3 -22.22 10.34 -7.43
C ALA A 3 -21.48 9.37 -6.47
N GLU A 4 -21.98 8.15 -6.31
CA GLU A 4 -21.37 7.12 -5.46
C GLU A 4 -20.03 6.63 -6.03
N LEU A 5 -19.93 6.50 -7.35
CA LEU A 5 -18.67 6.15 -8.01
C LEU A 5 -17.64 7.28 -7.88
N LYS A 6 -18.07 8.53 -7.93
CA LYS A 6 -17.20 9.70 -7.72
C LYS A 6 -16.66 9.74 -6.28
N GLU A 7 -17.53 9.51 -5.30
CA GLU A 7 -17.12 9.43 -3.89
C GLU A 7 -16.13 8.27 -3.66
N ALA A 8 -16.42 7.09 -4.20
CA ALA A 8 -15.52 5.95 -4.13
C ALA A 8 -14.15 6.24 -4.77
N LEU A 9 -14.11 6.98 -5.88
CA LEU A 9 -12.87 7.41 -6.51
C LEU A 9 -12.08 8.38 -5.62
N GLU A 10 -12.74 9.38 -5.04
CA GLU A 10 -12.08 10.35 -4.14
C GLU A 10 -11.47 9.65 -2.92
N VAL A 11 -12.17 8.66 -2.36
CA VAL A 11 -11.65 7.80 -1.28
C VAL A 11 -10.45 6.99 -1.75
N ALA A 12 -10.56 6.30 -2.89
CA ALA A 12 -9.48 5.48 -3.43
C ALA A 12 -8.22 6.30 -3.73
N GLU A 13 -8.35 7.51 -4.27
CA GLU A 13 -7.23 8.42 -4.49
C GLU A 13 -6.58 8.86 -3.17
N GLY A 14 -7.38 9.15 -2.14
CA GLY A 14 -6.90 9.48 -0.80
C GLY A 14 -6.06 8.34 -0.20
N LEU A 15 -6.60 7.12 -0.24
CA LEU A 15 -5.93 5.91 0.25
C LEU A 15 -4.64 5.63 -0.54
N ALA A 16 -4.66 5.78 -1.87
CA ALA A 16 -3.47 5.59 -2.69
C ALA A 16 -2.35 6.58 -2.35
N ARG A 17 -2.68 7.86 -2.10
CA ARG A 17 -1.70 8.86 -1.65
C ARG A 17 -1.14 8.51 -0.26
N ALA A 18 -1.99 8.08 0.67
CA ALA A 18 -1.58 7.72 2.01
C ALA A 18 -0.65 6.48 2.02
N ALA A 19 -1.01 5.43 1.28
CA ALA A 19 -0.17 4.25 1.12
C ALA A 19 1.17 4.58 0.45
N GLY A 20 1.17 5.47 -0.55
CA GLY A 20 2.40 5.97 -1.18
C GLY A 20 3.31 6.73 -0.21
N ALA A 21 2.73 7.52 0.70
CA ALA A 21 3.48 8.22 1.73
C ALA A 21 4.15 7.25 2.72
N GLU A 22 3.43 6.20 3.14
CA GLU A 22 3.97 5.14 4.00
C GLU A 22 5.13 4.41 3.31
N LEU A 23 4.98 4.03 2.04
CA LEU A 23 6.05 3.40 1.26
C LEU A 23 7.32 4.26 1.17
N LEU A 24 7.15 5.57 0.98
CA LEU A 24 8.28 6.51 0.94
C LEU A 24 8.98 6.62 2.30
N GLU A 25 8.24 6.56 3.40
CA GLU A 25 8.82 6.58 4.75
C GLU A 25 9.58 5.28 5.04
N GLN A 26 9.02 4.13 4.68
CA GLN A 26 9.69 2.83 4.81
C GLN A 26 10.96 2.75 3.95
N ALA A 27 10.94 3.29 2.73
CA ALA A 27 12.11 3.34 1.85
C ALA A 27 13.31 4.08 2.48
N ARG A 28 13.07 5.05 3.36
CA ARG A 28 14.12 5.77 4.10
C ARG A 28 14.72 4.94 5.24
N ARG A 29 13.94 4.00 5.80
CA ARG A 29 14.32 3.14 6.94
C ARG A 29 14.96 1.83 6.48
N GLY A 30 14.67 1.41 5.25
CA GLY A 30 15.05 0.10 4.70
C GLY A 30 13.92 -0.93 4.89
N PHE A 31 14.01 -2.05 4.16
CA PHE A 31 12.94 -3.05 4.10
C PHE A 31 13.33 -4.36 4.78
N ALA A 32 12.40 -4.92 5.55
CA ALA A 32 12.49 -6.31 6.00
C ALA A 32 11.89 -7.23 4.93
N VAL A 33 12.75 -7.92 4.17
CA VAL A 33 12.34 -8.79 3.07
C VAL A 33 12.05 -10.20 3.57
N ALA A 34 10.90 -10.74 3.18
CA ALA A 34 10.50 -12.13 3.32
C ALA A 34 10.09 -12.70 1.96
N THR A 35 9.95 -14.02 1.89
CA THR A 35 9.39 -14.72 0.73
C THR A 35 8.00 -15.25 1.08
N LYS A 36 7.08 -15.23 0.11
CA LYS A 36 5.76 -15.84 0.24
C LYS A 36 5.84 -17.31 -0.16
N GLN A 37 5.56 -17.64 -1.43
CA GLN A 37 5.42 -19.03 -1.88
C GLN A 37 6.74 -19.68 -2.33
N ASN A 38 7.69 -18.88 -2.81
CA ASN A 38 8.97 -19.37 -3.32
C ASN A 38 10.07 -18.30 -3.18
N ALA A 39 11.31 -18.65 -3.53
CA ALA A 39 12.48 -17.82 -3.29
C ALA A 39 12.52 -16.49 -4.08
N ILE A 40 11.66 -16.31 -5.09
CA ILE A 40 11.59 -15.08 -5.90
C ILE A 40 10.32 -14.27 -5.65
N ASP A 41 9.34 -14.83 -4.94
CA ASP A 41 8.09 -14.17 -4.56
C ASP A 41 8.29 -13.41 -3.25
N LEU A 42 8.82 -12.19 -3.37
CA LEU A 42 9.19 -11.36 -2.24
C LEU A 42 8.00 -10.57 -1.68
N VAL A 43 8.08 -10.28 -0.37
CA VAL A 43 7.20 -9.35 0.33
C VAL A 43 8.01 -8.62 1.38
N THR A 44 7.65 -7.39 1.65
CA THR A 44 8.28 -6.55 2.65
C THR A 44 7.30 -6.17 3.75
N ASP A 45 7.85 -5.70 4.86
CA ASP A 45 7.10 -4.94 5.87
C ASP A 45 6.41 -3.71 5.29
N ALA A 46 7.02 -3.05 4.30
CA ALA A 46 6.41 -1.92 3.61
C ALA A 46 5.15 -2.29 2.81
N ASP A 47 5.11 -3.47 2.17
CA ASP A 47 3.90 -3.95 1.49
C ASP A 47 2.74 -4.11 2.48
N ARG A 48 3.02 -4.68 3.66
CA ARG A 48 2.00 -4.88 4.71
C ARG A 48 1.54 -3.57 5.32
N ALA A 49 2.46 -2.63 5.52
CA ALA A 49 2.13 -1.30 6.04
C ALA A 49 1.24 -0.53 5.04
N ALA A 50 1.55 -0.58 3.75
CA ALA A 50 0.75 0.03 2.70
C ALA A 50 -0.63 -0.63 2.57
N GLU A 51 -0.72 -1.95 2.68
CA GLU A 51 -2.00 -2.69 2.67
C GLU A 51 -2.89 -2.28 3.86
N ALA A 52 -2.33 -2.15 5.07
CA ALA A 52 -3.07 -1.73 6.27
C ALA A 52 -3.60 -0.29 6.20
N VAL A 53 -3.11 0.54 5.28
CA VAL A 53 -3.69 1.87 5.01
C VAL A 53 -4.98 1.76 4.20
N VAL A 54 -5.12 0.73 3.38
CA VAL A 54 -6.21 0.57 2.41
C VAL A 54 -7.33 -0.34 2.93
N VAL A 55 -7.01 -1.34 3.76
CA VAL A 55 -7.90 -2.43 4.22
C VAL A 55 -8.37 -2.24 5.66
#